data_AF-A0A7D9M695-F1
#
_entry.id   AF-A0A7D9M695-F1
#
_cell.length_a   1.000
_cell.length_b   1.000
_cell.length_c   1.000
_cell.angle_alpha   90.00
_cell.angle_beta   90.00
_cell.angle_gamma   90.00
#
_symmetry.space_group_name_H-M   'P 1'
#
loop_
_entity.id
_entity.type
_entity.pdbx_description
1 polymer ?
#
loop_
_entity_poly.entity_id
_entity_poly.type
_entity_poly.pdbx_seq_one_letter_code
_entity_poly.pdbx_strand_id
1 'polypeptide(L)'
;MHAEFLLVYRELNSNTFASQVPCHKKKKCKNGGKTIIYLKDGPSSDPYRCECPKGFSGDLCQIVPTPSVDSAILSGEPADFLTRLTSWTGNTSSTNWTLCWRATEHGWAASTFHGNCDYKKPTVTIIKVGNFIFGGYATESWE
;
A
#
# COMPACT_ATOMS: atom_id res chain seq x y z
N MET A 1 -3.28 53.53 -10.86
CA MET A 1 -2.90 52.26 -10.21
C MET A 1 -2.96 52.50 -8.71
N HIS A 2 -3.85 51.75 -8.04
CA HIS A 2 -4.05 51.71 -6.59
C HIS A 2 -2.77 51.24 -5.88
N ALA A 3 -2.56 51.39 -4.57
CA ALA A 3 -3.01 52.25 -3.48
C ALA A 3 -2.11 51.83 -2.31
N GLU A 4 -1.76 52.76 -1.44
CA GLU A 4 -0.91 52.52 -0.27
C GLU A 4 -1.72 51.82 0.84
N PHE A 5 -1.15 50.80 1.51
CA PHE A 5 -1.75 50.19 2.69
C PHE A 5 -0.70 50.09 3.80
N LEU A 6 -0.92 50.85 4.88
CA LEU A 6 -0.20 50.74 6.15
C LEU A 6 -1.05 49.90 7.11
N LEU A 7 -0.56 48.73 7.52
CA LEU A 7 -1.13 47.97 8.62
C LEU A 7 -0.23 48.14 9.84
N VAL A 8 -0.75 48.86 10.84
CA VAL A 8 -0.18 49.01 12.17
C VAL A 8 -0.72 47.86 13.03
N TYR A 9 0.13 47.21 13.83
CA TYR A 9 -0.35 46.47 15.00
C TYR A 9 0.52 46.70 16.22
N ARG A 10 -0.14 46.57 17.37
CA ARG A 10 0.27 46.96 18.72
C ARG A 10 1.32 45.99 19.27
N GLU A 11 2.41 46.50 19.85
CA GLU A 11 3.22 45.72 20.78
C GLU A 11 2.37 45.42 22.03
N LEU A 12 1.99 44.16 22.19
CA LEU A 12 1.62 43.63 23.48
C LEU A 12 2.88 43.00 24.08
N ASN A 13 3.51 43.74 24.99
CA ASN A 13 4.38 43.14 25.99
C ASN A 13 3.54 42.21 26.87
N SER A 14 3.53 40.93 26.53
CA SER A 14 3.29 39.85 27.49
C SER A 14 4.06 38.62 27.04
N ASN A 15 5.06 38.24 27.84
CA ASN A 15 5.74 36.96 27.78
C ASN A 15 4.73 35.82 27.60
N THR A 16 4.72 35.12 26.45
CA THR A 16 4.30 33.71 26.37
C THR A 16 4.59 33.08 25.01
N PHE A 17 5.54 32.13 25.02
CA PHE A 17 5.63 30.92 24.20
C PHE A 17 5.49 31.05 22.67
N ALA A 18 6.62 31.30 21.99
CA ALA A 18 6.86 30.58 20.73
C ALA A 18 6.87 29.09 21.07
N SER A 19 5.88 28.31 20.61
CA SER A 19 5.87 26.87 20.85
C SER A 19 7.06 26.23 20.14
N GLN A 20 8.19 26.08 20.84
CA GLN A 20 9.30 25.28 20.36
C GLN A 20 8.75 23.87 20.15
N VAL A 21 8.68 23.43 18.88
CA VAL A 21 8.22 22.09 18.54
C VAL A 21 9.26 21.10 19.08
N PRO A 22 8.93 20.27 20.09
CA PRO A 22 9.96 19.52 20.80
C PRO A 22 10.49 18.36 19.94
N CYS A 23 11.73 18.45 19.47
CA CYS A 23 12.35 17.45 18.58
C CYS A 23 12.35 16.02 19.15
N HIS A 24 12.34 15.87 20.48
CA HIS A 24 12.27 14.57 21.15
C HIS A 24 10.93 13.85 20.96
N LYS A 25 9.86 14.56 20.57
CA LYS A 25 8.53 14.00 20.29
C LYS A 25 8.35 13.60 18.83
N LYS A 26 9.40 13.68 18.01
CA LYS A 26 9.34 13.34 16.59
C LYS A 26 8.92 11.88 16.39
N LYS A 27 7.88 11.65 15.59
CA LYS A 27 7.42 10.30 15.23
C LYS A 27 8.48 9.53 14.43
N LYS A 28 8.70 8.28 14.82
CA LYS A 28 9.53 7.30 14.08
C LYS A 28 8.68 6.61 13.02
N CYS A 29 8.51 7.27 11.88
CA CYS A 29 7.80 6.71 10.73
C CYS A 29 8.50 5.42 10.24
N LYS A 30 7.71 4.45 9.78
CA LYS A 30 8.13 3.14 9.28
C LYS A 30 8.11 3.12 7.75
N ASN A 31 8.66 2.06 7.16
CA ASN A 31 8.54 1.75 5.73
C ASN A 31 8.94 2.92 4.79
N GLY A 32 9.96 3.68 5.16
CA GLY A 32 10.43 4.84 4.36
C GLY A 32 9.57 6.10 4.50
N GLY A 33 8.59 6.12 5.40
CA GLY A 33 7.79 7.31 5.69
C GLY A 33 8.61 8.48 6.23
N LYS A 34 8.21 9.69 5.87
CA LYS A 34 8.89 10.93 6.25
C LYS A 34 8.10 11.64 7.34
N THR A 35 8.77 12.02 8.44
CA THR A 35 8.11 12.85 9.46
C THR A 35 7.99 14.28 8.97
N ILE A 36 6.78 14.83 9.01
CA ILE A 36 6.44 16.22 8.70
C ILE A 36 5.84 16.91 9.92
N ILE A 37 5.92 18.24 9.95
CA ILE A 37 5.35 19.08 11.02
C ILE A 37 4.11 19.77 10.48
N TYR A 38 2.97 19.63 11.15
CA TYR A 38 1.68 20.21 10.79
C TYR A 38 1.22 21.15 11.90
N LEU A 39 1.36 22.46 11.68
CA LEU A 39 1.13 23.51 12.68
C LEU A 39 -0.29 24.11 12.65
N LYS A 40 -1.20 23.49 11.91
CA LYS A 40 -2.57 24.01 11.73
C LYS A 40 -3.51 23.64 12.87
N ASP A 41 -3.14 22.64 13.64
CA ASP A 41 -3.89 22.19 14.80
C ASP A 41 -3.46 23.03 16.01
N GLY A 42 -4.39 23.31 16.93
CA GLY A 42 -4.15 24.22 18.07
C GLY A 42 -2.95 23.83 18.95
N PRO A 43 -2.52 24.71 19.87
CA PRO A 43 -1.25 24.59 20.62
C PRO A 43 -1.12 23.33 21.51
N SER A 44 -2.20 22.58 21.71
CA SER A 44 -2.24 21.32 22.47
C SER A 44 -2.13 20.04 21.62
N SER A 45 -2.09 20.17 20.29
CA SER A 45 -2.06 19.03 19.37
C SER A 45 -0.62 18.53 19.12
N ASP A 46 -0.47 17.24 18.78
CA ASP A 46 0.80 16.69 18.32
C ASP A 46 1.07 17.15 16.87
N PRO A 47 2.07 18.01 16.64
CA PRO A 47 2.32 18.56 15.32
C PRO A 47 3.06 17.57 14.42
N TYR A 48 3.54 16.43 14.93
CA TYR A 48 4.28 15.46 14.12
C TYR A 48 3.33 14.47 13.44
N ARG A 49 3.44 14.39 12.11
CA ARG A 49 2.72 13.41 11.28
C ARG A 49 3.70 12.65 10.38
N CYS A 50 3.33 11.46 9.97
CA CYS A 50 4.07 10.71 8.96
C CYS A 50 3.42 10.89 7.60
N GLU A 51 4.22 11.28 6.62
CA GLU A 51 3.87 11.23 5.21
C GLU A 51 4.30 9.85 4.68
N CYS A 52 3.32 9.04 4.29
CA CYS A 52 3.57 7.66 3.89
C CYS A 52 3.87 7.55 2.39
N PRO A 53 4.84 6.72 1.98
CA PRO A 53 5.05 6.42 0.58
C PRO A 53 3.83 5.72 0.00
N LYS A 54 3.67 5.78 -1.33
CA LYS A 54 2.55 5.16 -2.03
C LYS A 54 2.39 3.69 -1.60
N GLY A 55 1.18 3.31 -1.21
CA GLY A 55 0.83 1.98 -0.76
C GLY A 55 0.81 1.81 0.76
N PHE A 56 1.59 2.58 1.53
CA PHE A 56 1.62 2.47 2.99
C PHE A 56 0.63 3.43 3.64
N SER A 57 0.12 3.04 4.82
CA SER A 57 -0.82 3.86 5.58
C SER A 57 -0.66 3.69 7.10
N GLY A 58 -1.49 4.39 7.88
CA GLY A 58 -1.44 4.43 9.34
C GLY A 58 -0.56 5.56 9.90
N ASP A 59 -0.71 5.84 11.20
CA ASP A 59 -0.09 7.00 11.86
C ASP A 59 1.44 7.05 11.78
N LEU A 60 2.07 5.88 11.67
CA LEU A 60 3.51 5.69 11.53
C LEU A 60 3.87 5.02 10.20
N CYS A 61 2.98 4.98 9.21
CA CYS A 61 3.17 4.22 7.95
C CYS A 61 3.42 2.73 8.17
N GLN A 62 2.90 2.18 9.27
CA GLN A 62 3.07 0.79 9.68
C GLN A 62 2.16 -0.17 8.92
N ILE A 63 1.07 0.33 8.33
CA ILE A 63 0.13 -0.48 7.56
C ILE A 63 0.73 -0.65 6.16
N VAL A 64 1.06 -1.88 5.82
CA VAL A 64 1.55 -2.30 4.51
C VAL A 64 0.33 -2.54 3.61
N PRO A 65 0.38 -2.16 2.32
CA PRO A 65 -0.71 -2.50 1.41
C PRO A 65 -0.85 -4.02 1.37
N THR A 66 -2.03 -4.53 1.70
CA THR A 66 -2.33 -5.96 1.53
C THR A 66 -2.23 -6.27 0.04
N PRO A 67 -1.36 -7.19 -0.40
CA PRO A 67 -1.35 -7.62 -1.79
C PRO A 67 -2.74 -8.16 -2.11
N SER A 68 -3.40 -7.67 -3.16
CA SER A 68 -4.69 -8.18 -3.61
C SER A 68 -4.51 -8.95 -4.90
N VAL A 69 -4.99 -10.18 -4.92
CA VAL A 69 -5.05 -11.04 -6.12
C VAL A 69 -6.51 -11.41 -6.32
N ASP A 70 -7.00 -11.35 -7.56
CA ASP A 70 -8.33 -11.84 -7.91
C ASP A 70 -8.37 -13.38 -7.87
N SER A 71 -8.48 -13.91 -6.66
CA SER A 71 -8.47 -15.34 -6.38
C SER A 71 -9.59 -15.71 -5.43
N ALA A 72 -10.59 -16.42 -5.95
CA ALA A 72 -11.62 -17.07 -5.14
C ALA A 72 -11.04 -18.16 -4.20
N ILE A 73 -9.85 -18.68 -4.51
CA ILE A 73 -9.15 -19.65 -3.66
C ILE A 73 -8.53 -18.95 -2.45
N LEU A 74 -7.86 -17.81 -2.65
CA LEU A 74 -7.12 -17.12 -1.59
C LEU A 74 -7.98 -16.10 -0.81
N SER A 75 -9.15 -15.69 -1.30
CA SER A 75 -10.00 -14.69 -0.64
C SER A 75 -10.50 -15.11 0.75
N GLY A 76 -10.62 -16.42 1.01
CA GLY A 76 -10.98 -16.99 2.30
C GLY A 76 -9.79 -17.46 3.14
N GLU A 77 -8.56 -17.29 2.66
CA GLU A 77 -7.35 -17.78 3.31
C GLU A 77 -6.66 -16.66 4.11
N PRO A 78 -5.82 -17.01 5.09
CA PRO A 78 -5.11 -16.00 5.87
C PRO A 78 -4.23 -15.11 4.98
N ALA A 79 -4.12 -13.82 5.33
CA ALA A 79 -3.37 -12.82 4.55
C ALA A 79 -1.87 -13.14 4.37
N ASP A 80 -1.34 -14.08 5.16
CA ASP A 80 0.04 -14.54 5.06
C ASP A 80 0.30 -15.38 3.79
N PHE A 81 -0.72 -15.98 3.17
CA PHE A 81 -0.60 -16.68 1.89
C PHE A 81 -0.19 -15.71 0.78
N LEU A 82 -0.89 -14.57 0.70
CA LEU A 82 -0.58 -13.52 -0.27
C LEU A 82 0.81 -12.92 0.00
N THR A 83 1.16 -12.74 1.27
CA THR A 83 2.52 -12.30 1.67
C THR A 83 3.60 -13.28 1.21
N ARG A 84 3.40 -14.59 1.39
CA ARG A 84 4.34 -15.64 0.94
C ARG A 84 4.45 -15.67 -0.57
N LEU A 85 3.33 -15.60 -1.29
CA LEU A 85 3.32 -15.58 -2.74
C LEU A 85 4.11 -14.38 -3.29
N THR A 86 3.83 -13.18 -2.77
CA THR A 86 4.57 -11.94 -3.06
C THR A 86 6.07 -12.09 -2.81
N SER A 87 6.45 -12.73 -1.71
CA SER A 87 7.86 -12.99 -1.37
C SER A 87 8.54 -13.97 -2.34
N TRP A 88 7.86 -15.05 -2.74
CA TRP A 88 8.43 -16.07 -3.64
C TRP A 88 8.59 -15.57 -5.08
N THR A 89 7.68 -14.71 -5.54
CA THR A 89 7.71 -14.21 -6.91
C THR A 89 8.50 -12.92 -7.08
N GLY A 90 9.15 -12.42 -6.01
CA GLY A 90 9.91 -11.17 -6.04
C GLY A 90 9.07 -9.91 -6.35
N ASN A 91 7.75 -10.02 -6.23
CA ASN A 91 6.82 -8.95 -6.60
C ASN A 91 6.61 -8.05 -5.39
N THR A 92 7.46 -7.03 -5.22
CA THR A 92 7.51 -6.17 -4.02
C THR A 92 6.52 -5.01 -4.03
N SER A 93 5.76 -4.86 -5.11
CA SER A 93 4.83 -3.75 -5.31
C SER A 93 3.44 -4.30 -5.64
N SER A 94 2.44 -3.45 -5.47
CA SER A 94 1.02 -3.66 -5.81
C SER A 94 0.76 -3.90 -7.31
N THR A 95 1.66 -4.55 -8.03
CA THR A 95 1.49 -4.99 -9.41
C THR A 95 0.57 -6.19 -9.40
N ASN A 96 -0.71 -5.86 -9.64
CA ASN A 96 -1.87 -6.71 -9.70
C ASN A 96 -1.61 -7.94 -10.57
N TRP A 97 -1.52 -9.11 -9.96
CA TRP A 97 -1.72 -10.36 -10.68
C TRP A 97 -3.08 -10.29 -11.36
N THR A 98 -3.08 -10.25 -12.69
CA THR A 98 -4.31 -10.25 -13.49
C THR A 98 -4.74 -11.68 -13.75
N LEU A 99 -5.99 -12.00 -13.44
CA LEU A 99 -6.57 -13.31 -13.75
C LEU A 99 -6.60 -13.52 -15.26
N CYS A 100 -5.89 -14.53 -15.77
CA CYS A 100 -6.03 -14.95 -17.17
C CYS A 100 -7.09 -16.05 -17.32
N TRP A 101 -7.15 -17.01 -16.39
CA TRP A 101 -8.13 -18.09 -16.46
C TRP A 101 -8.54 -18.64 -15.09
N ARG A 102 -9.81 -19.01 -14.97
CA ARG A 102 -10.41 -19.64 -13.79
C ARG A 102 -11.37 -20.75 -14.25
N ALA A 103 -11.09 -22.00 -13.89
CA ALA A 103 -11.88 -23.15 -14.34
C ALA A 103 -13.38 -23.05 -14.01
N THR A 104 -13.73 -22.50 -12.85
CA THR A 104 -15.13 -22.35 -12.41
C THR A 104 -15.91 -21.27 -13.17
N GLU A 105 -15.22 -20.40 -13.91
CA GLU A 105 -15.81 -19.27 -14.64
C GLU A 105 -15.69 -19.46 -16.16
N HIS A 106 -14.53 -19.91 -16.64
CA HIS A 106 -14.23 -20.09 -18.06
C HIS A 106 -14.39 -21.55 -18.53
N GLY A 107 -14.61 -22.50 -17.62
CA GLY A 107 -14.68 -23.93 -17.93
C GLY A 107 -13.32 -24.63 -17.90
N TRP A 108 -13.35 -25.97 -17.92
CA TRP A 108 -12.20 -26.85 -17.67
C TRP A 108 -11.40 -27.25 -18.91
N ALA A 109 -11.80 -26.81 -20.10
CA ALA A 109 -11.15 -27.21 -21.35
C ALA A 109 -9.76 -26.57 -21.48
N ALA A 110 -8.76 -27.38 -21.84
CA ALA A 110 -7.40 -26.90 -22.09
C ALA A 110 -7.36 -25.83 -23.20
N SER A 111 -8.19 -25.96 -24.23
CA SER A 111 -8.30 -24.96 -25.29
C SER A 111 -8.75 -23.59 -24.79
N THR A 112 -9.64 -23.53 -23.78
CA THR A 112 -10.04 -22.27 -23.16
C THR A 112 -8.94 -21.69 -22.28
N PHE A 113 -8.19 -22.54 -21.58
CA PHE A 113 -6.99 -22.11 -20.85
C PHE A 113 -5.98 -21.49 -21.82
N HIS A 114 -5.59 -22.20 -22.88
CA HIS A 114 -4.62 -21.74 -23.87
C HIS A 114 -5.07 -20.45 -24.55
N GLY A 115 -6.34 -20.38 -25.02
CA GLY A 115 -6.90 -19.16 -25.59
C GLY A 115 -6.86 -17.94 -24.66
N ASN A 116 -6.88 -18.17 -23.34
CA ASN A 116 -6.87 -17.11 -22.34
C ASN A 116 -5.52 -16.85 -21.69
N CYS A 117 -4.57 -17.79 -21.66
CA CYS A 117 -3.32 -17.68 -20.90
C CYS A 117 -2.05 -17.79 -21.74
N ASP A 118 -2.13 -18.24 -23.00
CA ASP A 118 -0.98 -18.22 -23.90
C ASP A 118 -0.45 -16.79 -24.09
N TYR A 119 0.84 -16.71 -24.38
CA TYR A 119 1.66 -15.50 -24.46
C TYR A 119 1.75 -14.66 -23.16
N LYS A 120 1.27 -15.16 -22.02
CA LYS A 120 1.38 -14.49 -20.70
C LYS A 120 2.49 -15.12 -19.89
N LYS A 121 3.42 -14.29 -19.43
CA LYS A 121 4.50 -14.70 -18.52
C LYS A 121 5.04 -13.54 -17.68
N PRO A 122 5.54 -13.80 -16.47
CA PRO A 122 5.44 -15.08 -15.75
C PRO A 122 4.01 -15.33 -15.25
N THR A 123 3.67 -16.59 -14.95
CA THR A 123 2.34 -16.96 -14.42
C THR A 123 2.44 -17.73 -13.11
N VAL A 124 1.43 -17.56 -12.25
CA VAL A 124 1.23 -18.35 -11.03
C VAL A 124 -0.05 -19.16 -11.22
N THR A 125 0.04 -20.47 -11.03
CA THR A 125 -1.11 -21.37 -10.96
C THR A 125 -1.42 -21.66 -9.50
N ILE A 126 -2.70 -21.58 -9.12
CA ILE A 126 -3.19 -21.87 -7.76
C ILE A 126 -4.33 -22.87 -7.87
N ILE A 127 -4.20 -24.00 -7.17
CA ILE A 127 -5.12 -25.13 -7.20
C ILE A 127 -5.57 -25.41 -5.75
N LYS A 128 -6.87 -25.61 -5.54
CA LYS A 128 -7.43 -26.02 -4.25
C LYS A 128 -8.13 -27.37 -4.39
N VAL A 129 -7.73 -28.35 -3.59
CA VAL A 129 -8.37 -29.67 -3.50
C VAL A 129 -8.67 -29.97 -2.04
N GLY A 130 -9.95 -29.93 -1.65
CA GLY A 130 -10.35 -29.98 -0.25
C GLY A 130 -9.69 -28.86 0.55
N ASN A 131 -8.89 -29.23 1.54
CA ASN A 131 -8.16 -28.31 2.41
C ASN A 131 -6.72 -28.02 1.94
N PHE A 132 -6.32 -28.55 0.77
CA PHE A 132 -4.96 -28.40 0.26
C PHE A 132 -4.92 -27.33 -0.83
N ILE A 133 -3.99 -26.39 -0.71
CA ILE A 133 -3.69 -25.38 -1.72
C ILE A 133 -2.26 -25.58 -2.20
N PHE A 134 -2.08 -25.72 -3.51
CA PHE A 134 -0.79 -25.92 -4.16
C PHE A 134 -0.82 -25.36 -5.58
N GLY A 135 0.29 -25.45 -6.31
CA GLY A 135 0.38 -24.92 -7.67
C GLY A 135 1.81 -24.80 -8.16
N GLY A 136 2.05 -23.83 -9.03
CA GLY A 136 3.36 -23.63 -9.65
C GLY A 136 3.57 -22.23 -10.19
N TYR A 137 4.84 -21.87 -10.39
CA TYR A 137 5.27 -20.62 -11.01
C TYR A 137 5.97 -20.95 -12.32
N ALA A 138 5.46 -20.42 -13.43
CA ALA A 138 6.04 -20.61 -14.75
C ALA A 138 6.67 -19.29 -15.22
N THR A 139 7.96 -19.35 -15.58
CA THR A 139 8.70 -18.20 -16.13
C THR A 139 8.50 -18.03 -17.62
N GLU A 140 8.13 -19.11 -18.31
CA GLU A 140 7.78 -19.12 -19.72
C GLU A 140 6.27 -19.17 -19.93
N SER A 141 5.89 -18.96 -21.18
CA SER A 141 4.50 -18.95 -21.62
C SER A 141 4.00 -20.37 -21.92
N TRP A 142 2.69 -20.52 -22.13
CA TRP A 142 1.99 -21.81 -22.20
C TRP A 142 1.74 -22.35 -23.61
N GLU A 143 2.11 -21.61 -24.67
CA GLU A 143 2.04 -22.08 -26.07
C GLU A 143 3.01 -23.22 -26.43
#